data_AF-A0A9D2S903-F1
#
_entry.id   AF-A0A9D2S903-F1
#
_cell.length_a   1.000
_cell.length_b   1.000
_cell.length_c   1.000
_cell.angle_alpha   90.00
_cell.angle_beta   90.00
_cell.angle_gamma   90.00
#
_symmetry.space_group_name_H-M   'P 1'
#
loop_
_entity.id
_entity.type
_entity.pdbx_description
1 polymer ?
#
loop_
_entity_poly.entity_id
_entity_poly.type
_entity_poly.pdbx_seq_one_letter_code
_entity_poly.pdbx_strand_id
1 'polypeptide(L)'
;MKHFMIKKYDMTFIYIPVLILSILSVILYIVRLFHAAAANVLFFTCTTALLCFFIVSRVNAKAWKVVLILLAIFFSAVYFILGDSLFSFAAEKFASACASFGFFDFLFNTAGIFDFETLVYQTSYGGARLIGNELVCGVVNIVKADPQTDLIRYLSGRCIFLFALLGILLSEKKNFKANLLIGALMLISGNPAPALILLLFTSPPLYFLALLINFCAFIVSVLFEIKGAFVVSPSVFEIVYHSQNLVNFLAVGAVFCAVSYFAARIVKERKK
;
A
#
# COMPACT_ATOMS: atom_id res chain seq x y z
N MET A 1 -4.47 4.26 41.19
CA MET A 1 -4.52 4.53 39.73
C MET A 1 -5.79 3.91 39.15
N LYS A 2 -6.72 4.72 38.62
CA LYS A 2 -7.93 4.20 37.96
C LYS A 2 -7.51 3.50 36.67
N HIS A 3 -7.77 2.20 36.58
CA HIS A 3 -7.66 1.45 35.34
C HIS A 3 -8.71 2.02 34.37
N PHE A 4 -8.27 2.86 33.43
CA PHE A 4 -9.11 3.25 32.30
C PHE A 4 -9.35 1.99 31.48
N MET A 5 -10.42 1.27 31.78
CA MET A 5 -10.94 0.22 30.89
C MET A 5 -11.43 0.92 29.63
N ILE A 6 -10.55 1.03 28.64
CA ILE A 6 -10.93 1.41 27.28
C ILE A 6 -11.89 0.33 26.79
N LYS A 7 -13.18 0.64 26.71
CA LYS A 7 -14.19 -0.24 26.08
C LYS A 7 -13.63 -0.65 24.72
N LYS A 8 -13.36 -1.95 24.51
CA LYS A 8 -13.03 -2.49 23.19
C LYS A 8 -14.21 -2.24 22.26
N TYR A 9 -14.12 -1.18 21.46
CA TYR A 9 -15.10 -0.89 20.43
C TYR A 9 -14.97 -1.94 19.33
N ASP A 10 -16.10 -2.55 18.95
CA ASP A 10 -16.11 -3.45 17.81
C ASP A 10 -16.10 -2.65 16.50
N MET A 11 -14.97 -2.71 15.79
CA MET A 11 -14.76 -2.03 14.51
C MET A 11 -15.17 -2.90 13.31
N THR A 12 -15.89 -4.01 13.52
CA THR A 12 -16.36 -4.93 12.46
C THR A 12 -17.20 -4.26 11.36
N PHE A 13 -17.88 -3.15 11.64
CA PHE A 13 -18.65 -2.41 10.64
C PHE A 13 -17.78 -1.85 9.50
N ILE A 14 -16.47 -1.65 9.73
CA ILE A 14 -15.57 -1.08 8.70
C ILE A 14 -15.29 -2.05 7.56
N TYR A 15 -15.56 -3.34 7.76
CA TYR A 15 -15.32 -4.36 6.76
C TYR A 15 -16.10 -4.10 5.47
N ILE A 16 -17.38 -3.68 5.55
CA ILE A 16 -18.20 -3.45 4.35
C ILE A 16 -17.64 -2.29 3.49
N PRO A 17 -17.39 -1.08 4.04
CA PRO A 17 -16.75 -0.01 3.28
C PRO A 17 -15.39 -0.39 2.70
N VAL A 18 -14.55 -1.09 3.47
CA VAL A 18 -13.24 -1.55 2.99
C VAL A 18 -13.38 -2.56 1.85
N LEU A 19 -14.38 -3.43 1.89
CA LEU A 19 -14.64 -4.40 0.83
C LEU A 19 -15.07 -3.70 -0.46
N ILE A 20 -15.91 -2.67 -0.36
CA ILE A 20 -16.29 -1.81 -1.49
C ILE A 20 -15.03 -1.14 -2.07
N LEU A 21 -14.17 -0.58 -1.22
CA LEU A 21 -12.90 0.02 -1.67
C LEU A 21 -11.96 -1.02 -2.31
N SER A 22 -11.97 -2.27 -1.83
CA SER A 22 -11.20 -3.37 -2.41
C SER A 22 -11.71 -3.75 -3.80
N ILE A 23 -13.03 -3.81 -4.00
CA ILE A 23 -13.63 -4.05 -5.32
C ILE A 23 -13.29 -2.89 -6.27
N LEU A 24 -13.42 -1.65 -5.79
CA LEU A 24 -13.04 -0.47 -6.57
C LEU A 24 -11.56 -0.50 -6.97
N SER A 25 -10.67 -0.98 -6.10
CA SER A 25 -9.25 -1.11 -6.41
C SER A 25 -8.99 -2.02 -7.62
N VAL A 26 -9.78 -3.09 -7.79
CA VAL A 26 -9.69 -3.98 -8.95
C VAL A 26 -10.20 -3.28 -10.20
N ILE A 27 -11.34 -2.59 -10.12
CA ILE A 27 -11.87 -1.81 -11.25
C ILE A 27 -10.85 -0.76 -11.71
N LEU A 28 -10.25 -0.04 -10.76
CA LEU A 28 -9.26 0.99 -11.06
C LEU A 28 -7.95 0.42 -11.56
N TYR A 29 -7.55 -0.78 -11.11
CA TYR A 29 -6.44 -1.51 -11.71
C TYR A 29 -6.70 -1.80 -13.20
N ILE A 30 -7.89 -2.29 -13.54
CA ILE A 30 -8.29 -2.52 -14.95
C ILE A 30 -8.24 -1.20 -15.74
N VAL A 31 -8.75 -0.10 -15.18
CA VAL A 31 -8.69 1.23 -15.80
C VAL A 31 -7.25 1.70 -16.03
N ARG A 32 -6.34 1.44 -15.08
CA ARG A 32 -4.91 1.77 -15.24
C ARG A 32 -4.23 0.95 -16.34
N LEU A 33 -4.66 -0.30 -16.59
CA LEU A 33 -4.17 -1.10 -17.72
C LEU A 33 -4.50 -0.46 -19.07
N PHE A 34 -5.57 0.36 -19.15
CA PHE A 34 -5.92 1.16 -20.32
C PHE A 34 -5.31 2.58 -20.31
N HIS A 35 -4.32 2.85 -19.45
CA HIS A 35 -3.59 4.11 -19.34
C HIS A 35 -4.44 5.36 -19.03
N ALA A 36 -5.59 5.20 -18.36
CA ALA A 36 -6.40 6.35 -17.96
C ALA A 36 -5.84 7.03 -16.70
N ALA A 37 -5.49 8.32 -16.81
CA ALA A 37 -4.84 9.10 -15.75
C ALA A 37 -5.72 9.35 -14.51
N ALA A 38 -7.05 9.26 -14.62
CA ALA A 38 -7.98 9.62 -13.54
C ALA A 38 -8.03 8.60 -12.38
N ALA A 39 -7.37 7.44 -12.49
CA ALA A 39 -7.52 6.35 -11.54
C ALA A 39 -7.06 6.68 -10.11
N ASN A 40 -5.96 7.42 -9.95
CA ASN A 40 -5.42 7.80 -8.64
C ASN A 40 -6.36 8.74 -7.89
N VAL A 41 -6.82 9.79 -8.59
CA VAL A 41 -7.73 10.80 -8.06
C VAL A 41 -9.07 10.17 -7.64
N LEU A 42 -9.59 9.25 -8.46
CA LEU A 42 -10.82 8.50 -8.13
C LEU A 42 -10.62 7.64 -6.87
N PHE A 43 -9.51 6.91 -6.77
CA PHE A 43 -9.23 6.09 -5.59
C PHE A 43 -9.10 6.94 -4.32
N PHE A 44 -8.38 8.05 -4.39
CA PHE A 44 -8.22 8.99 -3.28
C PHE A 44 -9.57 9.54 -2.82
N THR A 45 -10.40 10.01 -3.77
CA THR A 45 -11.72 10.57 -3.47
C THR A 45 -12.62 9.55 -2.77
N CYS A 46 -12.64 8.29 -3.25
CA CYS A 46 -13.39 7.22 -2.60
C CYS A 46 -12.84 6.86 -1.21
N THR A 47 -11.53 6.92 -1.03
CA THR A 47 -10.88 6.72 0.29
C THR A 47 -11.31 7.79 1.28
N THR A 48 -11.32 9.06 0.87
CA THR A 48 -11.77 10.15 1.73
C THR A 48 -13.27 10.10 2.00
N ALA A 49 -14.09 9.69 1.02
CA ALA A 49 -15.52 9.44 1.23
C ALA A 49 -15.76 8.35 2.29
N LEU A 50 -14.97 7.28 2.27
CA LEU A 50 -15.01 6.23 3.30
C LEU A 50 -14.64 6.78 4.69
N LEU A 51 -13.63 7.64 4.79
CA LEU A 51 -13.26 8.32 6.03
C LEU A 51 -14.40 9.19 6.56
N CYS A 52 -15.04 9.98 5.69
CA CYS A 52 -16.22 10.78 6.05
C CYS A 52 -17.37 9.91 6.55
N PHE A 53 -17.67 8.80 5.87
CA PHE A 53 -18.68 7.84 6.30
C PHE A 53 -18.38 7.28 7.69
N PHE A 54 -17.12 6.92 7.96
CA PHE A 54 -16.66 6.45 9.26
C PHE A 54 -16.89 7.50 10.36
N ILE A 55 -16.49 8.75 10.11
CA ILE A 55 -16.64 9.86 11.06
C ILE A 55 -18.11 10.09 11.40
N VAL A 56 -18.98 10.16 10.37
CA VAL A 56 -20.41 10.38 10.55
C VAL A 56 -21.07 9.25 11.34
N SER A 57 -20.67 8.00 11.05
CA SER A 57 -21.29 6.81 11.62
C SER A 57 -20.88 6.51 13.07
N ARG A 58 -19.69 6.95 13.52
CA ARG A 58 -19.15 6.51 14.82
C ARG A 58 -18.78 7.61 15.80
N VAL A 59 -18.53 8.82 15.34
CA VAL A 59 -18.16 9.89 16.26
C VAL A 59 -19.43 10.41 16.94
N ASN A 60 -19.67 9.97 18.17
CA ASN A 60 -20.90 10.32 18.90
C ASN A 60 -20.96 11.80 19.27
N ALA A 61 -19.82 12.38 19.64
CA ALA A 61 -19.76 13.78 20.05
C ALA A 61 -19.88 14.70 18.83
N LYS A 62 -20.94 15.52 18.79
CA LYS A 62 -21.24 16.42 17.68
C LYS A 62 -20.06 17.35 17.34
N ALA A 63 -19.42 17.93 18.35
CA ALA A 63 -18.26 18.81 18.17
C ALA A 63 -17.09 18.09 17.45
N TRP A 64 -16.70 16.90 17.95
CA TRP A 64 -15.63 16.10 17.34
C TRP A 64 -15.98 15.65 15.92
N LYS A 65 -17.25 15.32 15.66
CA LYS A 65 -17.72 14.95 14.33
C LYS A 65 -17.52 16.09 13.33
N VAL A 66 -17.93 17.31 13.71
CA VAL A 66 -17.76 18.51 12.87
C VAL A 66 -16.27 18.78 12.61
N VAL A 67 -15.45 18.75 13.66
CA VAL A 67 -14.00 18.98 13.54
C VAL A 67 -13.35 17.96 12.61
N LEU A 68 -13.66 16.67 12.76
CA LEU A 68 -13.09 15.61 11.93
C LEU A 68 -13.57 15.68 10.47
N ILE A 69 -14.81 16.08 10.22
CA ILE A 69 -15.30 16.33 8.84
C ILE A 69 -14.56 17.51 8.22
N LEU A 70 -14.39 18.62 8.95
CA LEU A 70 -13.63 19.77 8.47
C LEU A 70 -12.17 19.39 8.17
N LEU A 71 -11.56 18.55 9.00
CA LEU A 71 -10.22 18.02 8.74
C LEU A 71 -10.18 17.12 7.50
N ALA A 72 -11.19 16.30 7.25
CA ALA A 72 -11.28 15.48 6.04
C ALA A 72 -11.45 16.34 4.77
N ILE A 73 -12.26 17.41 4.84
CA ILE A 73 -12.40 18.38 3.75
C ILE A 73 -11.09 19.12 3.51
N PHE A 74 -10.42 19.57 4.58
CA PHE A 74 -9.11 20.21 4.48
C PHE A 74 -8.08 19.27 3.87
N PHE A 75 -8.06 18.00 4.28
CA PHE A 75 -7.19 16.98 3.72
C PHE A 75 -7.40 16.80 2.21
N SER A 76 -8.66 16.72 1.76
CA SER A 76 -8.99 16.72 0.33
C SER A 76 -8.52 18.00 -0.38
N ALA A 77 -8.77 19.17 0.22
CA ALA A 77 -8.36 20.45 -0.38
C ALA A 77 -6.84 20.54 -0.53
N VAL A 78 -6.07 20.10 0.47
CA VAL A 78 -4.61 20.02 0.40
C VAL A 78 -4.16 19.10 -0.73
N TYR A 79 -4.79 17.93 -0.89
CA TYR A 79 -4.49 17.02 -2.00
C TYR A 79 -4.72 17.69 -3.37
N PHE A 80 -5.87 18.34 -3.58
CA PHE A 80 -6.20 18.91 -4.89
C PHE A 80 -5.44 20.22 -5.21
N ILE A 81 -5.07 21.01 -4.20
CA ILE A 81 -4.41 22.32 -4.41
C ILE A 81 -2.89 22.19 -4.36
N LEU A 82 -2.36 21.38 -3.44
CA LEU A 82 -0.93 21.28 -3.16
C LEU A 82 -0.36 19.88 -3.45
N GLY A 83 -1.17 18.92 -3.89
CA GLY A 83 -0.73 17.53 -4.09
C GLY A 83 0.50 17.43 -4.99
N ASP A 84 0.45 18.05 -6.18
CA ASP A 84 1.54 17.96 -7.15
C ASP A 84 2.88 18.45 -6.58
N SER A 85 2.89 19.59 -5.88
CA SER A 85 4.12 20.16 -5.29
C SER A 85 4.57 19.38 -4.05
N LEU A 86 3.64 18.93 -3.21
CA LEU A 86 3.95 18.14 -2.01
C LEU A 86 4.52 16.77 -2.36
N PHE A 87 3.92 16.06 -3.32
CA PHE A 87 4.37 14.72 -3.71
C PHE A 87 5.65 14.77 -4.54
N SER A 88 5.86 15.82 -5.34
CA SER A 88 7.14 16.07 -6.00
C SER A 88 8.25 16.33 -4.99
N PHE A 89 8.01 17.19 -4.00
CA PHE A 89 8.96 17.41 -2.91
C PHE A 89 9.26 16.14 -2.11
N ALA A 90 8.22 15.34 -1.81
CA ALA A 90 8.39 14.06 -1.14
C ALA A 90 9.24 13.10 -1.99
N ALA A 91 9.01 13.03 -3.31
CA ALA A 91 9.79 12.21 -4.22
C ALA A 91 11.27 12.63 -4.23
N GLU A 92 11.57 13.93 -4.32
CA GLU A 92 12.94 14.45 -4.25
C GLU A 92 13.67 14.05 -2.96
N LYS A 93 12.97 14.09 -1.83
CA LYS A 93 13.57 13.82 -0.52
C LYS A 93 13.71 12.33 -0.23
N PHE A 94 12.75 11.51 -0.64
CA PHE A 94 12.61 10.16 -0.13
C PHE A 94 12.82 9.06 -1.19
N ALA A 95 12.84 9.39 -2.49
CA ALA A 95 13.06 8.39 -3.54
C ALA A 95 14.50 7.87 -3.63
N SER A 96 15.49 8.61 -3.12
CA SER A 96 16.92 8.28 -3.25
C SER A 96 17.32 6.96 -2.57
N ALA A 97 16.64 6.59 -1.48
CA ALA A 97 16.88 5.35 -0.76
C ALA A 97 15.66 4.43 -0.86
N CYS A 98 15.86 3.20 -1.34
CA CYS A 98 14.82 2.20 -1.56
C CYS A 98 13.94 1.96 -0.31
N ALA A 99 14.54 1.83 0.87
CA ALA A 99 13.80 1.63 2.13
C ALA A 99 13.05 2.88 2.60
N SER A 100 13.60 4.08 2.36
CA SER A 100 12.93 5.35 2.65
C SER A 100 11.69 5.51 1.76
N PHE A 101 11.85 5.28 0.45
CA PHE A 101 10.75 5.25 -0.50
C PHE A 101 9.64 4.30 -0.03
N GLY A 102 9.99 3.05 0.29
CA GLY A 102 9.01 2.06 0.74
C GLY A 102 8.25 2.49 2.00
N PHE A 103 8.94 3.10 2.97
CA PHE A 103 8.31 3.61 4.20
C PHE A 103 7.29 4.71 3.93
N PHE A 104 7.65 5.74 3.16
CA PHE A 104 6.74 6.84 2.84
C PHE A 104 5.62 6.41 1.89
N ASP A 105 5.93 5.54 0.94
CA ASP A 105 4.95 4.91 0.05
C ASP A 105 3.86 4.19 0.84
N PHE A 106 4.23 3.42 1.86
CA PHE A 106 3.26 2.76 2.75
C PHE A 106 2.32 3.77 3.42
N LEU A 107 2.85 4.90 3.91
CA LEU A 107 2.05 5.92 4.59
C LEU A 107 1.08 6.61 3.62
N PHE A 108 1.55 7.00 2.44
CA PHE A 108 0.70 7.61 1.41
C PHE A 108 -0.37 6.65 0.91
N ASN A 109 -0.02 5.38 0.67
CA ASN A 109 -0.99 4.37 0.25
C ASN A 109 -2.06 4.11 1.30
N THR A 110 -1.71 4.15 2.59
CA THR A 110 -2.71 4.05 3.67
C THR A 110 -3.76 5.16 3.56
N ALA A 111 -3.35 6.34 3.12
CA ALA A 111 -4.24 7.48 2.87
C ALA A 111 -4.90 7.48 1.47
N GLY A 112 -4.71 6.41 0.68
CA GLY A 112 -5.24 6.30 -0.68
C GLY A 112 -4.52 7.19 -1.71
N ILE A 113 -3.33 7.68 -1.39
CA ILE A 113 -2.51 8.54 -2.27
C ILE A 113 -1.47 7.66 -2.96
N PHE A 114 -1.58 7.56 -4.29
CA PHE A 114 -0.66 6.78 -5.14
C PHE A 114 0.23 7.67 -6.02
N ASP A 115 0.04 8.98 -5.99
CA ASP A 115 0.77 9.92 -6.85
C ASP A 115 2.26 9.96 -6.51
N PHE A 116 2.61 9.81 -5.23
CA PHE A 116 4.00 9.68 -4.79
C PHE A 116 4.71 8.48 -5.45
N GLU A 117 4.14 7.27 -5.40
CA GLU A 117 4.77 6.11 -6.06
C GLU A 117 4.75 6.25 -7.59
N THR A 118 3.69 6.87 -8.16
CA THR A 118 3.58 7.09 -9.59
C THR A 118 4.71 8.00 -10.11
N LEU A 119 5.02 9.08 -9.39
CA LEU A 119 6.14 9.97 -9.72
C LEU A 119 7.47 9.21 -9.75
N VAL A 120 7.75 8.38 -8.75
CA VAL A 120 9.01 7.61 -8.69
C VAL A 120 9.03 6.50 -9.76
N TYR A 121 7.91 5.83 -10.02
CA TYR A 121 7.87 4.73 -10.97
C TYR A 121 7.91 5.18 -12.43
N GLN A 122 7.36 6.34 -12.78
CA GLN A 122 7.12 6.73 -14.16
C GLN A 122 7.91 7.97 -14.63
N THR A 123 8.44 8.79 -13.72
CA THR A 123 9.09 10.06 -14.07
C THR A 123 10.56 10.08 -13.66
N SER A 124 11.26 11.18 -13.97
CA SER A 124 12.69 11.36 -13.66
C SER A 124 13.01 11.33 -12.16
N TYR A 125 12.02 11.47 -11.27
CA TYR A 125 12.22 11.32 -9.82
C TYR A 125 12.72 9.93 -9.41
N GLY A 126 12.38 8.89 -10.18
CA GLY A 126 12.93 7.54 -9.99
C GLY A 126 14.28 7.30 -10.66
N GLY A 127 14.82 8.31 -11.33
CA GLY A 127 16.00 8.23 -12.18
C GLY A 127 15.67 8.35 -13.67
N ALA A 128 16.69 8.67 -14.44
CA ALA A 128 16.66 8.72 -15.89
C ALA A 128 17.94 8.07 -16.44
N ARG A 129 17.81 7.26 -17.50
CA ARG A 129 18.95 6.61 -18.17
C ARG A 129 18.81 6.73 -19.67
N LEU A 130 19.95 6.79 -20.35
CA LEU A 130 20.04 6.77 -21.80
C LEU A 130 20.22 5.30 -22.24
N ILE A 131 19.19 4.72 -22.84
CA ILE A 131 19.18 3.32 -23.30
C ILE A 131 18.92 3.33 -24.79
N GLY A 132 19.89 2.87 -25.59
CA GLY A 132 19.74 2.80 -27.04
C GLY A 132 19.43 4.15 -27.71
N ASN A 133 20.03 5.25 -27.24
CA ASN A 133 19.80 6.64 -27.65
C ASN A 133 18.46 7.28 -27.23
N GLU A 134 17.61 6.56 -26.50
CA GLU A 134 16.40 7.13 -25.92
C GLU A 134 16.58 7.43 -24.43
N LEU A 135 16.07 8.58 -23.99
CA LEU A 135 16.02 8.93 -22.57
C LEU A 135 14.81 8.24 -21.93
N VAL A 136 15.07 7.23 -21.11
CA VAL A 136 14.05 6.47 -20.37
C VAL A 136 14.01 6.94 -18.92
N CYS A 137 12.85 7.39 -18.46
CA CYS A 137 12.62 7.93 -17.13
C CYS A 137 11.71 7.03 -16.29
N GLY A 138 11.96 6.96 -14.98
CA GLY A 138 11.16 6.23 -14.03
C GLY A 138 11.61 4.79 -13.84
N VAL A 139 11.54 4.32 -12.59
CA VAL A 139 12.00 2.97 -12.19
C VAL A 139 11.39 1.88 -13.06
N VAL A 140 10.07 1.92 -13.30
CA VAL A 140 9.38 0.88 -14.07
C VAL A 140 9.86 0.83 -15.52
N ASN A 141 9.96 2.00 -16.16
CA ASN A 141 10.35 2.07 -17.56
C ASN A 141 11.83 1.67 -17.75
N ILE A 142 12.69 2.08 -16.81
CA ILE A 142 14.11 1.70 -16.84
C ILE A 142 14.26 0.19 -16.62
N VAL A 143 13.54 -0.42 -15.67
CA VAL A 143 13.57 -1.89 -15.46
C VAL A 143 13.01 -2.65 -16.66
N LYS A 144 11.98 -2.10 -17.33
CA LYS A 144 11.42 -2.70 -18.55
C LYS A 144 12.43 -2.69 -19.71
N ALA A 145 13.19 -1.61 -19.86
CA ALA A 145 14.17 -1.44 -20.93
C ALA A 145 15.52 -2.13 -20.63
N ASP A 146 15.96 -2.13 -19.37
CA ASP A 146 17.15 -2.80 -18.87
C ASP A 146 16.81 -3.60 -17.60
N PRO A 147 16.39 -4.87 -17.74
CA PRO A 147 15.96 -5.68 -16.61
C PRO A 147 17.05 -6.05 -15.60
N GLN A 148 18.34 -5.87 -15.93
CA GLN A 148 19.45 -6.13 -15.00
C GLN A 148 19.79 -4.91 -14.13
N THR A 149 19.06 -3.82 -14.28
CA THR A 149 19.25 -2.62 -13.45
C THR A 149 18.99 -2.89 -11.96
N ASP A 150 19.82 -2.30 -11.11
CA ASP A 150 19.61 -2.29 -9.65
C ASP A 150 18.29 -1.64 -9.23
N LEU A 151 17.64 -0.85 -10.10
CA LEU A 151 16.35 -0.23 -9.78
C LEU A 151 15.22 -1.24 -9.58
N ILE A 152 15.38 -2.50 -10.02
CA ILE A 152 14.40 -3.58 -9.80
C ILE A 152 14.09 -3.82 -8.32
N ARG A 153 15.00 -3.43 -7.40
CA ARG A 153 14.80 -3.53 -5.95
C ARG A 153 13.62 -2.72 -5.42
N TYR A 154 13.27 -1.60 -6.08
CA TYR A 154 12.09 -0.79 -5.73
C TYR A 154 10.79 -1.56 -6.00
N LEU A 155 10.73 -2.26 -7.14
CA LEU A 155 9.58 -3.08 -7.52
C LEU A 155 9.52 -4.35 -6.66
N SER A 156 10.67 -5.00 -6.44
CA SER A 156 10.76 -6.23 -5.65
C SER A 156 10.29 -6.01 -4.21
N GLY A 157 10.74 -4.93 -3.54
CA GLY A 157 10.33 -4.60 -2.18
C GLY A 157 8.81 -4.47 -2.05
N ARG A 158 8.18 -3.81 -3.03
CA ARG A 158 6.73 -3.65 -3.12
C ARG A 158 6.01 -4.97 -3.31
N CYS A 159 6.48 -5.82 -4.23
CA CYS A 159 5.89 -7.12 -4.47
C CYS A 159 5.96 -8.02 -3.22
N ILE A 160 7.11 -8.08 -2.55
CA ILE A 160 7.29 -8.86 -1.30
C ILE A 160 6.33 -8.37 -0.21
N PHE A 161 6.16 -7.06 -0.08
CA PHE A 161 5.27 -6.48 0.92
C PHE A 161 3.81 -6.94 0.75
N LEU A 162 3.31 -7.13 -0.47
CA LEU A 162 1.95 -7.65 -0.66
C LEU A 162 1.78 -9.06 -0.09
N PHE A 163 2.75 -9.94 -0.31
CA PHE A 163 2.71 -11.29 0.28
C PHE A 163 2.81 -11.23 1.80
N ALA A 164 3.65 -10.33 2.33
CA ALA A 164 3.72 -10.10 3.76
C ALA A 164 2.39 -9.61 4.34
N LEU A 165 1.73 -8.65 3.69
CA LEU A 165 0.44 -8.10 4.14
C LEU A 165 -0.67 -9.16 4.11
N LEU A 166 -0.66 -10.05 3.11
CA LEU A 166 -1.55 -11.21 3.08
C LEU A 166 -1.36 -12.10 4.32
N GLY A 167 -0.13 -12.42 4.70
CA GLY A 167 0.14 -13.21 5.91
C GLY A 167 -0.40 -12.58 7.19
N ILE A 168 -0.31 -11.25 7.31
CA ILE A 168 -0.89 -10.51 8.44
C ILE A 168 -2.42 -10.65 8.44
N LEU A 169 -3.09 -10.47 7.29
CA LEU A 169 -4.53 -10.62 7.16
C LEU A 169 -5.00 -12.04 7.49
N LEU A 170 -4.28 -13.06 7.01
CA LEU A 170 -4.62 -14.46 7.28
C LEU A 170 -4.48 -14.83 8.76
N SER A 171 -3.64 -14.11 9.52
CA SER A 171 -3.55 -14.28 10.97
C SER A 171 -4.80 -13.80 11.71
N GLU A 172 -5.65 -12.97 11.10
CA GLU A 172 -6.88 -12.44 11.69
C GLU A 172 -8.04 -13.43 11.60
N LYS A 173 -8.27 -14.14 12.71
CA LYS A 173 -9.40 -15.08 12.86
C LYS A 173 -10.75 -14.35 12.86
N LYS A 174 -10.79 -13.10 13.33
CA LYS A 174 -12.03 -12.31 13.32
C LYS A 174 -12.37 -11.93 11.89
N ASN A 175 -13.57 -12.29 11.42
CA ASN A 175 -14.03 -12.07 10.04
C ASN A 175 -13.07 -12.65 8.98
N PHE A 176 -12.52 -13.84 9.22
CA PHE A 176 -11.56 -14.50 8.33
C PHE A 176 -11.97 -14.50 6.85
N LYS A 177 -13.25 -14.79 6.54
CA LYS A 177 -13.76 -14.78 5.15
C LYS A 177 -13.57 -13.42 4.47
N ALA A 178 -13.79 -12.33 5.20
CA ALA A 178 -13.64 -10.99 4.67
C ALA A 178 -12.16 -10.60 4.54
N ASN A 179 -11.31 -10.98 5.51
CA ASN A 179 -9.85 -10.79 5.40
C ASN A 179 -9.27 -11.54 4.20
N LEU A 180 -9.73 -12.77 3.96
CA LEU A 180 -9.34 -13.56 2.80
C LEU A 180 -9.76 -12.88 1.50
N LEU A 181 -11.01 -12.38 1.42
CA LEU A 181 -11.51 -11.70 0.23
C LEU A 181 -10.76 -10.38 -0.04
N ILE A 182 -10.49 -9.58 0.99
CA ILE A 182 -9.68 -8.36 0.89
C ILE A 182 -8.26 -8.70 0.44
N GLY A 183 -7.65 -9.75 1.00
CA GLY A 183 -6.34 -10.24 0.59
C GLY A 183 -6.30 -10.70 -0.86
N ALA A 184 -7.33 -11.42 -1.32
CA ALA A 184 -7.44 -11.84 -2.73
C ALA A 184 -7.60 -10.65 -3.68
N LEU A 185 -8.47 -9.69 -3.35
CA LEU A 185 -8.67 -8.48 -4.15
C LEU A 185 -7.40 -7.61 -4.19
N MET A 186 -6.66 -7.52 -3.07
CA MET A 186 -5.37 -6.86 -2.99
C MET A 186 -4.32 -7.52 -3.89
N LEU A 187 -4.25 -8.86 -3.93
CA LEU A 187 -3.35 -9.57 -4.84
C LEU A 187 -3.72 -9.37 -6.32
N ILE A 188 -5.02 -9.27 -6.62
CA ILE A 188 -5.52 -9.04 -7.98
C ILE A 188 -5.21 -7.61 -8.44
N SER A 189 -5.47 -6.61 -7.60
CA SER A 189 -5.27 -5.19 -7.97
C SER A 189 -3.85 -4.69 -7.74
N GLY A 190 -3.06 -5.36 -6.91
CA GLY A 190 -1.79 -4.86 -6.40
C GLY A 190 -1.94 -3.69 -5.41
N ASN A 191 -3.16 -3.38 -4.96
CA ASN A 191 -3.42 -2.21 -4.11
C ASN A 191 -3.54 -2.60 -2.62
N PRO A 192 -2.57 -2.23 -1.77
CA PRO A 192 -2.59 -2.58 -0.34
C PRO A 192 -3.50 -1.66 0.50
N ALA A 193 -3.94 -0.51 -0.01
CA ALA A 193 -4.61 0.53 0.78
C ALA A 193 -5.84 0.02 1.56
N PRO A 194 -6.77 -0.77 0.98
CA PRO A 194 -7.92 -1.28 1.73
C PRO A 194 -7.51 -2.13 2.94
N ALA A 195 -6.49 -2.98 2.78
CA ALA A 195 -5.96 -3.81 3.86
C ALA A 195 -5.26 -2.96 4.94
N LEU A 196 -4.50 -1.94 4.54
CA LEU A 196 -3.85 -1.02 5.47
C LEU A 196 -4.86 -0.22 6.29
N ILE A 197 -5.89 0.31 5.64
CA ILE A 197 -7.01 1.03 6.29
C ILE A 197 -7.71 0.09 7.29
N LEU A 198 -8.00 -1.15 6.88
CA LEU A 198 -8.61 -2.13 7.78
C LEU A 198 -7.76 -2.34 9.04
N LEU A 199 -6.46 -2.59 8.87
CA LEU A 199 -5.55 -2.82 10.00
C LEU A 199 -5.43 -1.58 10.89
N LEU A 200 -5.36 -0.38 10.31
CA LEU A 200 -5.27 0.87 11.06
C LEU A 200 -6.44 1.04 12.03
N PHE A 201 -7.66 0.74 11.57
CA PHE A 201 -8.87 0.94 12.37
C PHE A 201 -9.21 -0.26 13.27
N THR A 202 -8.93 -1.49 12.84
CA THR A 202 -9.30 -2.70 13.61
C THR A 202 -8.20 -3.17 14.55
N SER A 203 -6.92 -2.99 14.20
CA SER A 203 -5.77 -3.47 14.96
C SER A 203 -4.52 -2.61 14.71
N PRO A 204 -4.44 -1.39 15.27
CA PRO A 204 -3.31 -0.48 15.03
C PRO A 204 -1.91 -1.10 15.25
N PRO A 205 -1.70 -2.00 16.25
CA PRO A 205 -0.38 -2.62 16.40
C PRO A 205 0.01 -3.56 15.24
N LEU A 206 -0.95 -4.16 14.53
CA LEU A 206 -0.64 -4.92 13.32
C LEU A 206 -0.41 -4.01 12.12
N TYR A 207 -1.04 -2.85 12.08
CA TYR A 207 -0.70 -1.82 11.09
C TYR A 207 0.75 -1.36 11.24
N PHE A 208 1.20 -1.06 12.46
CA PHE A 208 2.61 -0.70 12.70
C PHE A 208 3.57 -1.88 12.48
N LEU A 209 3.15 -3.11 12.77
CA LEU A 209 3.91 -4.30 12.37
C LEU A 209 4.03 -4.41 10.85
N ALA A 210 2.95 -4.12 10.10
CA ALA A 210 2.98 -4.11 8.64
C ALA A 210 3.94 -3.04 8.11
N LEU A 211 3.98 -1.86 8.72
CA LEU A 211 4.94 -0.80 8.38
C LEU A 211 6.39 -1.26 8.60
N LEU A 212 6.67 -1.93 9.72
CA LEU A 212 8.00 -2.48 10.01
C LEU A 212 8.38 -3.57 9.00
N ILE A 213 7.47 -4.49 8.70
CA ILE A 213 7.72 -5.56 7.73
C ILE A 213 7.91 -4.99 6.32
N ASN A 214 7.17 -3.94 5.94
CA ASN A 214 7.38 -3.23 4.70
C ASN A 214 8.80 -2.66 4.62
N PHE A 215 9.26 -1.96 5.66
CA PHE A 215 10.63 -1.47 5.72
C PHE A 215 11.66 -2.60 5.56
N CYS A 216 11.45 -3.74 6.24
CA CYS A 216 12.30 -4.92 6.07
C CYS A 216 12.24 -5.52 4.65
N ALA A 217 11.08 -5.53 4.00
CA ALA A 217 10.93 -6.04 2.63
C ALA A 217 11.77 -5.24 1.63
N PHE A 218 11.79 -3.92 1.76
CA PHE A 218 12.63 -3.05 0.93
C PHE A 218 14.13 -3.14 1.28
N ILE A 219 14.50 -3.46 2.52
CA ILE A 219 15.90 -3.77 2.86
C ILE A 219 16.33 -5.09 2.22
N VAL A 220 15.51 -6.14 2.35
CA VAL A 220 15.81 -7.45 1.79
C VAL A 220 15.89 -7.39 0.26
N SER A 221 15.08 -6.57 -0.41
CA SER A 221 15.21 -6.37 -1.86
C SER A 221 16.49 -5.66 -2.29
N VAL A 222 17.14 -4.92 -1.40
CA VAL A 222 18.46 -4.32 -1.64
C VAL A 222 19.58 -5.34 -1.41
N LEU A 223 19.43 -6.22 -0.41
CA LEU A 223 20.45 -7.20 -0.03
C LEU A 223 20.45 -8.45 -0.93
N PHE A 224 19.32 -8.81 -1.52
CA PHE A 224 19.15 -10.02 -2.32
C PHE A 224 18.57 -9.72 -3.71
N GLU A 225 19.09 -10.40 -4.73
CA GLU A 225 18.58 -10.31 -6.11
C GLU A 225 17.27 -11.10 -6.30
N ILE A 226 16.16 -10.52 -5.85
CA ILE A 226 14.84 -11.16 -5.92
C ILE A 226 14.23 -11.06 -7.32
N LYS A 227 14.49 -9.94 -8.01
CA LYS A 227 14.06 -9.66 -9.41
C LYS A 227 12.55 -9.80 -9.64
N GLY A 228 11.75 -9.39 -8.66
CA GLY A 228 10.30 -9.20 -8.80
C GLY A 228 10.00 -7.86 -9.49
N ALA A 229 9.16 -7.89 -10.54
CA ALA A 229 8.86 -6.71 -11.35
C ALA A 229 7.38 -6.65 -11.74
N PHE A 230 6.90 -5.44 -12.04
CA PHE A 230 5.58 -5.12 -12.57
C PHE A 230 5.65 -3.84 -13.40
N VAL A 231 4.60 -3.51 -14.15
CA VAL A 231 4.53 -2.31 -15.00
C VAL A 231 3.50 -1.31 -14.50
N VAL A 232 2.28 -1.73 -14.21
CA VAL A 232 1.18 -0.85 -13.82
C VAL A 232 0.93 -0.90 -12.32
N SER A 233 0.87 -2.10 -11.76
CA SER A 233 0.64 -2.34 -10.34
C SER A 233 1.30 -3.67 -9.93
N PRO A 234 1.69 -3.87 -8.67
CA PRO A 234 2.20 -5.16 -8.18
C PRO A 234 1.09 -6.24 -8.10
N SER A 235 0.23 -6.35 -9.10
CA SER A 235 -0.73 -7.43 -9.26
C SER A 235 0.01 -8.76 -9.44
N VAL A 236 -0.52 -9.85 -8.89
CA VAL A 236 0.06 -11.19 -9.09
C VAL A 236 0.18 -11.54 -10.58
N PHE A 237 -0.74 -11.07 -11.42
CA PHE A 237 -0.68 -11.31 -12.87
C PHE A 237 0.54 -10.63 -13.51
N GLU A 238 0.80 -9.37 -13.15
CA GLU A 238 1.96 -8.64 -13.65
C GLU A 238 3.27 -9.19 -13.11
N ILE A 239 3.29 -9.56 -11.83
CA ILE A 239 4.45 -10.16 -11.19
C ILE A 239 4.83 -11.46 -11.92
N VAL A 240 3.87 -12.32 -12.21
CA VAL A 240 4.11 -13.57 -12.94
C VAL A 240 4.62 -13.31 -14.36
N TYR A 241 4.09 -12.29 -15.03
CA TYR A 241 4.43 -11.99 -16.42
C TYR A 241 5.76 -11.25 -16.60
N HIS A 242 6.13 -10.36 -15.66
CA HIS A 242 7.27 -9.46 -15.81
C HIS A 242 8.51 -9.83 -14.98
N SER A 243 8.38 -10.70 -13.98
CA SER A 243 9.52 -11.07 -13.12
C SER A 243 10.47 -12.03 -13.83
N GLN A 244 11.77 -11.81 -13.70
CA GLN A 244 12.79 -12.64 -14.36
C GLN A 244 13.06 -13.97 -13.63
N ASN A 245 12.94 -13.97 -12.31
CA ASN A 245 13.18 -15.15 -11.47
C ASN A 245 11.96 -15.44 -10.60
N LEU A 246 10.89 -15.90 -11.26
CA LEU A 246 9.60 -16.12 -10.61
C LEU A 246 9.69 -17.11 -9.45
N VAL A 247 10.47 -18.18 -9.59
CA VAL A 247 10.62 -19.20 -8.53
C VAL A 247 11.25 -18.61 -7.28
N ASN A 248 12.36 -17.86 -7.44
CA ASN A 248 13.01 -17.20 -6.31
C ASN A 248 12.08 -16.16 -5.68
N PHE A 249 11.42 -15.34 -6.51
CA PHE A 249 10.45 -14.37 -6.03
C PHE A 249 9.33 -15.02 -5.21
N LEU A 250 8.71 -16.09 -5.72
CA LEU A 250 7.62 -16.80 -5.03
C LEU A 250 8.11 -17.46 -3.73
N ALA A 251 9.33 -18.00 -3.70
CA ALA A 251 9.92 -18.55 -2.50
C ALA A 251 10.09 -17.46 -1.43
N VAL A 252 10.66 -16.31 -1.78
CA VAL A 252 10.82 -15.19 -0.84
C VAL A 252 9.46 -14.63 -0.41
N GLY A 253 8.51 -14.47 -1.34
CA GLY A 253 7.15 -14.04 -1.03
C GLY A 253 6.44 -14.98 -0.06
N ALA A 254 6.55 -16.31 -0.26
CA ALA A 254 5.99 -17.31 0.64
C ALA A 254 6.63 -17.24 2.04
N VAL A 255 7.96 -17.07 2.12
CA VAL A 255 8.67 -16.88 3.39
C VAL A 255 8.17 -15.63 4.10
N PHE A 256 8.06 -14.50 3.42
CA PHE A 256 7.56 -13.26 4.01
C PHE A 256 6.10 -13.36 4.46
N CYS A 257 5.25 -14.05 3.71
CA CYS A 257 3.88 -14.36 4.11
C CYS A 257 3.84 -15.21 5.39
N ALA A 258 4.67 -16.25 5.48
CA ALA A 258 4.74 -17.10 6.66
C ALA A 258 5.26 -16.33 7.89
N VAL A 259 6.38 -15.62 7.73
CA VAL A 259 7.00 -14.82 8.80
C VAL A 259 6.03 -13.77 9.33
N SER A 260 5.35 -13.05 8.44
CA SER A 260 4.39 -12.02 8.83
C SER A 260 3.16 -12.60 9.52
N TYR A 261 2.67 -13.77 9.08
CA TYR A 261 1.60 -14.50 9.74
C TYR A 261 1.97 -14.86 11.19
N PHE A 262 3.15 -15.46 11.39
CA PHE A 262 3.63 -15.84 12.72
C PHE A 262 3.88 -14.62 13.61
N ALA A 263 4.53 -13.57 13.08
CA ALA A 263 4.78 -12.34 13.82
C ALA A 263 3.46 -11.68 14.26
N ALA A 264 2.48 -11.58 13.36
CA ALA A 264 1.16 -11.03 13.66
C ALA A 264 0.43 -11.85 14.73
N ARG A 265 0.56 -13.19 14.70
CA ARG A 265 0.00 -14.07 15.74
C ARG A 265 0.64 -13.83 17.11
N ILE A 266 1.97 -13.73 17.19
CA ILE A 266 2.70 -13.47 18.44
C ILE A 266 2.26 -12.11 19.04
N VAL A 267 2.15 -11.06 18.22
CA VAL A 267 1.69 -9.74 18.68
C VAL A 267 0.28 -9.80 19.29
N LYS A 268 -0.59 -10.67 18.78
CA LYS A 268 -1.94 -10.86 19.34
C LYS A 268 -1.94 -11.66 20.64
N GLU A 269 -1.15 -12.72 20.70
CA GLU A 269 -1.07 -13.58 21.88
C GLU A 269 -0.53 -12.81 23.09
N ARG A 270 0.43 -11.91 22.89
CA ARG A 270 0.96 -11.03 23.96
C ARG A 270 0.00 -9.93 24.45
N LYS A 271 -1.11 -9.69 23.74
CA LYS A 271 -2.15 -8.71 24.15
C LYS A 271 -3.28 -9.34 24.98
N LYS A 272 -3.35 -10.66 25.05
CA LYS A 272 -4.28 -11.36 25.94
C LYS A 272 -3.73 -11.37 27.35
#